data_AF-A0A6N9V5L9-F1
#
_entry.id   AF-A0A6N9V5L9-F1
#
_cell.length_a   1.000
_cell.length_b   1.000
_cell.length_c   1.000
_cell.angle_alpha   90.00
_cell.angle_beta   90.00
_cell.angle_gamma   90.00
#
_symmetry.space_group_name_H-M   'P 1'
#
loop_
_entity.id
_entity.type
_entity.pdbx_description
1 polymer ?
#
loop_
_entity_poly.entity_id
_entity_poly.type
_entity_poly.pdbx_seq_one_letter_code
_entity_poly.pdbx_strand_id
1 'polypeptide(L)' 'RKIIIDTYGGMARHGGGAFSGKDPSKVDRSAAYAMRWVAKNVVAAGLASRCEVQVAYAIGKAEPVGLFVETF' A
#
# COMPACT_ATOMS: atom_id res chain seq x y z
N ARG A 1 9.85 14.13 3.89
CA ARG A 1 8.99 14.57 5.04
C ARG A 1 7.58 14.99 4.58
N LYS A 2 7.04 14.42 3.47
CA LYS A 2 5.75 14.81 2.88
C LYS A 2 4.92 13.56 2.49
N ILE A 3 5.03 12.48 3.25
CA ILE A 3 4.49 11.16 2.90
C ILE A 3 2.97 11.12 2.68
N ILE A 4 2.20 11.97 3.36
CA ILE A 4 0.75 12.08 3.15
C ILE A 4 0.42 12.77 1.81
N ILE A 5 1.25 13.75 1.39
CA ILE A 5 1.14 14.39 0.08
C ILE A 5 1.58 13.41 -1.02
N ASP A 6 2.63 12.63 -0.79
CA ASP A 6 3.13 11.62 -1.74
C ASP A 6 2.14 10.46 -1.98
N THR A 7 1.12 10.32 -1.13
CA THR A 7 0.16 9.21 -1.17
C THR A 7 -1.26 9.69 -1.48
N TYR A 8 -2.13 9.73 -0.48
CA TYR A 8 -3.58 9.86 -0.68
C TYR A 8 -4.17 11.11 -0.03
N GLY A 9 -3.32 12.08 0.36
CA GLY A 9 -3.79 13.39 0.83
C GLY A 9 -4.67 13.34 2.09
N GLY A 10 -4.52 12.30 2.92
CA GLY A 10 -5.32 12.08 4.12
C GLY A 10 -6.61 11.27 3.91
N MET A 11 -6.90 10.84 2.67
CA MET A 11 -8.08 10.03 2.37
C MET A 11 -7.98 8.58 2.88
N ALA A 12 -6.77 8.02 2.88
CA ALA A 12 -6.51 6.63 3.28
C ALA A 12 -5.44 6.56 4.38
N ARG A 13 -5.45 5.45 5.13
CA ARG A 13 -4.47 5.19 6.19
C ARG A 13 -3.07 4.98 5.60
N HIS A 14 -2.03 5.33 6.35
CA HIS A 14 -0.63 5.26 5.91
C HIS A 14 0.23 4.45 6.87
N GLY A 15 1.05 3.51 6.35
CA GLY A 15 1.89 2.61 7.16
C GLY A 15 3.15 3.24 7.78
N GLY A 16 3.47 4.47 7.40
CA GLY A 16 4.51 5.31 8.04
C GLY A 16 5.86 5.38 7.29
N GLY A 17 6.14 4.47 6.35
CA GLY A 17 7.37 4.46 5.56
C GLY A 17 7.42 5.53 4.46
N ALA A 18 8.51 6.30 4.38
CA ALA A 18 8.75 7.22 3.26
C ALA A 18 9.24 6.49 1.99
N PHE A 19 9.04 7.08 0.80
CA PHE A 19 9.44 6.48 -0.49
C PHE A 19 10.81 6.93 -1.01
N SER A 20 11.07 8.24 -1.04
CA SER A 20 12.27 8.81 -1.68
C SER A 20 13.55 8.40 -0.98
N GLY A 21 14.62 8.19 -1.76
CA GLY A 21 15.93 7.75 -1.26
C GLY A 21 16.05 6.26 -0.95
N LYS A 22 14.98 5.47 -1.17
CA LYS A 22 14.99 4.01 -0.98
C LYS A 22 15.04 3.29 -2.33
N ASP A 23 15.94 2.33 -2.44
CA ASP A 23 15.94 1.39 -3.56
C ASP A 23 14.67 0.50 -3.53
N PRO A 24 14.29 -0.13 -4.66
CA PRO A 24 13.06 -0.92 -4.73
C PRO A 24 13.01 -2.18 -3.84
N SER A 25 14.15 -2.61 -3.26
CA SER A 25 14.14 -3.73 -2.30
C SER A 25 13.49 -3.34 -0.96
N LYS A 26 13.29 -2.05 -0.69
CA LYS A 26 12.65 -1.59 0.55
C LYS A 26 11.13 -1.63 0.41
N VAL A 27 10.50 -2.51 1.18
CA VAL A 27 9.06 -2.78 1.16
C VAL A 27 8.20 -1.54 1.44
N ASP A 28 8.70 -0.58 2.22
CA ASP A 28 8.03 0.71 2.41
C ASP A 28 7.68 1.42 1.09
N ARG A 29 8.47 1.17 0.04
CA ARG A 29 8.25 1.72 -1.30
C ARG A 29 7.57 0.71 -2.22
N SER A 30 8.19 -0.45 -2.42
CA SER A 30 7.72 -1.42 -3.42
C SER A 30 6.37 -2.04 -3.04
N ALA A 31 6.16 -2.39 -1.77
CA ALA A 31 4.87 -2.93 -1.33
C ALA A 31 3.77 -1.86 -1.34
N ALA A 32 4.07 -0.60 -0.99
CA ALA A 32 3.10 0.49 -1.12
C ALA A 32 2.64 0.69 -2.58
N TYR A 33 3.56 0.61 -3.54
CA TYR A 33 3.23 0.66 -4.97
C TYR A 33 2.39 -0.55 -5.40
N ALA A 34 2.75 -1.76 -4.93
CA ALA A 34 1.98 -2.96 -5.20
C ALA A 34 0.54 -2.85 -4.64
N MET A 35 0.35 -2.33 -3.42
CA MET A 35 -0.98 -2.17 -2.84
C MET A 35 -1.81 -1.11 -3.57
N ARG A 36 -1.20 -0.03 -4.06
CA ARG A 36 -1.88 0.91 -4.96
C ARG A 36 -2.35 0.19 -6.23
N TRP A 37 -1.51 -0.64 -6.81
CA TRP A 37 -1.87 -1.41 -8.01
C TRP A 37 -3.03 -2.37 -7.73
N VAL A 38 -2.98 -3.14 -6.64
CA VAL A 38 -4.07 -4.04 -6.23
C VAL A 38 -5.38 -3.26 -6.04
N ALA A 39 -5.39 -2.23 -5.20
CA ALA A 39 -6.61 -1.45 -4.92
C ALA A 39 -7.21 -0.81 -6.19
N LYS A 40 -6.35 -0.32 -7.10
CA LYS A 40 -6.78 0.22 -8.39
C LYS A 40 -7.48 -0.85 -9.24
N ASN A 41 -6.94 -2.07 -9.29
CA ASN A 41 -7.52 -3.15 -10.07
C ASN A 41 -8.82 -3.69 -9.47
N VAL A 42 -8.94 -3.76 -8.14
CA VAL A 42 -10.19 -4.13 -7.46
C VAL A 42 -11.33 -3.21 -7.91
N VAL A 43 -11.10 -1.90 -7.88
CA VAL A 43 -12.10 -0.92 -8.32
C VAL A 43 -12.34 -0.99 -9.83
N ALA A 44 -11.27 -1.09 -10.64
CA ALA A 44 -11.39 -1.16 -12.10
C ALA A 44 -12.13 -2.41 -12.59
N ALA A 45 -12.04 -3.52 -11.86
CA ALA A 45 -12.76 -4.76 -12.13
C ALA A 45 -14.25 -4.71 -11.71
N GLY A 46 -14.70 -3.59 -11.13
CA GLY A 46 -16.09 -3.43 -10.67
C GLY A 46 -16.43 -4.17 -9.38
N LEU A 47 -15.42 -4.64 -8.64
CA LEU A 47 -15.62 -5.44 -7.42
C LEU A 47 -15.99 -4.57 -6.21
N ALA A 48 -15.62 -3.29 -6.23
CA ALA A 48 -15.98 -2.32 -5.20
C ALA A 48 -15.94 -0.88 -5.74
N SER A 49 -16.68 0.03 -5.12
CA SER A 49 -16.61 1.47 -5.45
C SER A 49 -15.39 2.15 -4.82
N ARG A 50 -14.89 1.62 -3.70
CA ARG A 50 -13.70 2.06 -2.97
C ARG A 50 -13.01 0.83 -2.39
N CYS A 51 -11.70 0.89 -2.25
CA CYS A 51 -10.93 -0.23 -1.71
C CYS A 51 -9.71 0.29 -0.95
N GLU A 52 -9.54 -0.18 0.28
CA GLU A 52 -8.31 -0.04 1.04
C GLU A 52 -7.67 -1.43 1.18
N VAL A 53 -6.35 -1.50 0.96
CA VAL A 53 -5.58 -2.74 1.09
C VAL A 53 -4.42 -2.50 2.04
N GLN A 54 -4.29 -3.36 3.04
CA GLN A 54 -3.19 -3.36 3.99
C GLN A 54 -2.33 -4.61 3.79
N VAL A 55 -1.02 -4.44 3.74
CA VAL A 55 -0.04 -5.53 3.72
C VAL A 55 0.98 -5.34 4.83
N ALA A 56 1.35 -6.44 5.48
CA ALA A 56 2.35 -6.46 6.55
C ALA A 56 3.48 -7.44 6.20
N TYR A 57 4.72 -7.05 6.50
CA TYR A 57 5.92 -7.86 6.31
C TYR A 57 6.69 -7.99 7.62
N ALA A 58 7.34 -9.14 7.79
CA ALA A 58 8.36 -9.35 8.81
C ALA A 58 9.75 -9.33 8.14
N ILE A 59 10.75 -8.77 8.83
CA ILE A 59 12.13 -8.71 8.32
C ILE A 59 12.62 -10.14 8.06
N GLY A 60 13.20 -10.36 6.87
CA GLY A 60 13.74 -11.67 6.47
C GLY A 60 12.71 -12.64 5.89
N LYS A 61 11.42 -12.27 5.85
CA LYS A 61 10.38 -13.09 5.19
C LYS A 61 9.95 -12.46 3.87
N ALA A 62 10.05 -13.25 2.79
CA ALA A 62 9.66 -12.81 1.45
C ALA A 62 8.13 -12.68 1.29
N GLU A 63 7.37 -13.62 1.86
CA GLU A 63 5.91 -13.58 1.85
C GLU A 63 5.36 -12.63 2.91
N PRO A 64 4.26 -11.90 2.62
CA PRO A 64 3.60 -11.06 3.60
C PRO A 64 3.06 -11.92 4.75
N VAL A 65 3.12 -11.38 5.97
CA VAL A 65 2.55 -12.02 7.17
C VAL A 65 1.07 -11.67 7.37
N GLY A 66 0.56 -10.70 6.61
CA GLY A 66 -0.85 -10.33 6.62
C GLY A 66 -1.21 -9.54 5.37
N LEU A 67 -2.42 -9.79 4.87
CA LEU A 67 -3.07 -9.07 3.77
C LEU A 67 -4.54 -8.89 4.13
N PHE A 68 -4.99 -7.64 4.18
CA PHE A 68 -6.36 -7.29 4.54
C PHE A 68 -6.94 -6.35 3.49
N VAL A 69 -8.22 -6.52 3.18
CA VAL A 69 -8.96 -5.72 2.20
C VAL A 69 -10.22 -5.19 2.87
N GLU A 70 -10.47 -3.90 2.69
CA GLU A 70 -11.67 -3.21 3.16
C GLU A 70 -12.33 -2.50 1.97
N THR A 71 -13.64 -2.64 1.82
CA THR A 71 -14.42 -2.00 0.75
C THR A 71 -15.31 -0.86 1.27
N PHE A 72 -15.37 -0.69 2.60
CA PHE A 72 -16.26 0.23 3.30
C PHE A 72 -17.75 -0.09 3.07
#